data_AF-A0A2M7PZ02-F1
#
_entry.id   AF-A0A2M7PZ02-F1
#
_cell.length_a   1.000
_cell.length_b   1.000
_cell.length_c   1.000
_cell.angle_alpha   90.00
_cell.angle_beta   90.00
_cell.angle_gamma   90.00
#
_symmetry.space_group_name_H-M   'P 1'
#
loop_
_entity.id
_entity.type
_entity.pdbx_description
1 polymer ?
#
loop_
_entity_poly.entity_id
_entity_poly.type
_entity_poly.pdbx_seq_one_letter_code
_entity_poly.pdbx_strand_id
1 'polypeptide(L)'
;MQKAELAETHIAGFWQKLCQQVLCYPEPHTLVSWRFLLPGQSKAIRLHRRVFLGAWPKLSRWSWVVIVLYSAITWMFFFSWKQIYTCMRDHSGGVTSKFGVSARRQCLDLVGLALLHAIPAYAYYEFTLFCRPREQWLEYIYPHESAQWHLVHSLGVSERTLHYMRDKKAFSEMMASLSIASVETFDFLCKGEPVVAERLFSGSSCFLKPNCGSQAKGAYILSFDEVSGKYALIGKGSTESNEKILAFMNNQIQQYDYLVQPLLQNHPEITALYGQKLVVLRLVTGVIRGKSGAIFARLEVPSLDEPDSCLFLDVDVSSGRILREGDESDAEYANLIRKAGGKELRFWKDAVDIATRAHASFSDLSSIGWDIAMTPSGVRLLEGNFCWGVDAHQYYGGPALATALIDVYD
;
A
#
# COMPACT_ATOMS: atom_id res chain seq x y z
N MET A 1 -15.32 22.13 33.12
CA MET A 1 -14.46 20.94 33.27
C MET A 1 -14.46 20.07 32.02
N GLN A 2 -15.60 19.56 31.54
CA GLN A 2 -15.67 18.68 30.35
C GLN A 2 -15.07 19.26 29.05
N LYS A 3 -15.22 20.57 28.77
CA LYS A 3 -14.59 21.23 27.60
C LYS A 3 -13.07 21.42 27.73
N ALA A 4 -12.55 21.49 28.96
CA ALA A 4 -11.12 21.64 29.22
C ALA A 4 -10.41 20.28 29.12
N GLU A 5 -11.01 19.21 29.64
CA GLU A 5 -10.53 17.84 29.48
C GLU A 5 -10.52 17.39 28.01
N LEU A 6 -11.56 17.72 27.23
CA LEU A 6 -11.62 17.45 25.79
C LEU A 6 -10.57 18.24 25.00
N ALA A 7 -10.26 19.47 25.42
CA ALA A 7 -9.21 20.29 24.80
C ALA A 7 -7.81 19.75 25.15
N GLU A 8 -7.57 19.35 26.40
CA GLU A 8 -6.30 18.77 26.85
C GLU A 8 -6.02 17.40 26.20
N THR A 9 -7.03 16.54 26.04
CA THR A 9 -6.87 15.27 25.30
C THR A 9 -6.62 15.48 23.80
N HIS A 10 -7.26 16.48 23.19
CA HIS A 10 -6.98 16.85 21.79
C HIS A 10 -5.57 17.43 21.61
N ILE A 11 -5.11 18.28 22.52
CA ILE A 11 -3.77 18.88 22.50
C ILE A 11 -2.71 17.80 22.74
N ALA A 12 -2.89 16.92 23.73
CA ALA A 12 -1.99 15.81 24.00
C ALA A 12 -1.90 14.83 22.82
N GLY A 13 -3.03 14.48 22.19
CA GLY A 13 -3.06 13.63 21.00
C GLY A 13 -2.42 14.30 19.76
N PHE A 14 -2.54 15.62 19.63
CA PHE A 14 -1.86 16.39 18.59
C PHE A 14 -0.35 16.38 18.78
N TRP A 15 0.14 16.66 20.00
CA TRP A 15 1.58 16.64 20.31
C TRP A 15 2.19 15.25 20.17
N GLN A 16 1.49 14.20 20.60
CA GLN A 16 1.98 12.83 20.45
C GLN A 16 2.13 12.45 18.96
N LYS A 17 1.15 12.82 18.13
CA LYS A 17 1.23 12.63 16.67
C LYS A 17 2.36 13.47 16.07
N LEU A 18 2.51 14.73 16.46
CA LEU A 18 3.60 15.58 15.97
C LEU A 18 4.98 15.04 16.39
N CYS A 19 5.15 14.57 17.62
CA CYS A 19 6.39 13.95 18.05
C CYS A 19 6.71 12.69 17.24
N GLN A 20 5.75 11.78 17.09
CA GLN A 20 5.93 10.53 16.32
C GLN A 20 6.16 10.79 14.83
N GLN A 21 5.41 11.72 14.25
CA GLN A 21 5.46 11.98 12.83
C GLN A 21 6.62 12.89 12.46
N VAL A 22 7.08 13.81 13.31
CA VAL A 22 8.06 14.84 12.93
C VAL A 22 9.37 14.69 13.67
N LEU A 23 9.34 14.65 15.00
CA LEU A 23 10.56 14.73 15.82
C LEU A 23 11.32 13.39 15.84
N CYS A 24 10.59 12.28 15.83
CA CYS A 24 11.16 10.94 15.85
C CYS A 24 11.32 10.32 14.46
N TYR A 25 10.83 10.99 13.41
CA TYR A 25 10.86 10.47 12.04
C TYR A 25 12.18 10.85 11.36
N PRO A 26 12.98 9.87 10.90
CA PRO A 26 14.33 10.12 10.42
C PRO A 26 14.39 10.69 9.00
N GLU A 27 13.28 10.71 8.28
CA GLU A 27 13.20 11.10 6.87
C GLU A 27 12.38 12.38 6.69
N PRO A 28 12.68 13.20 5.68
CA PRO A 28 11.79 14.27 5.24
C PRO A 28 10.42 13.70 4.84
N HIS A 29 9.35 14.50 4.97
CA HIS A 29 7.99 14.09 4.57
C HIS A 29 7.66 14.37 3.11
N THR A 30 8.56 15.04 2.42
CA THR A 30 8.47 15.46 1.03
C THR A 30 9.87 15.63 0.49
N LEU A 31 10.05 15.50 -0.82
CA LEU A 31 11.29 15.92 -1.44
C LEU A 31 11.58 17.40 -1.18
N VAL A 32 12.87 17.73 -1.10
CA VAL A 32 13.36 19.10 -1.11
C VAL A 32 14.42 19.19 -2.19
N SER A 33 14.11 19.89 -3.27
CA SER A 33 15.05 20.04 -4.38
C SER A 33 15.29 21.48 -4.76
N TRP A 34 16.56 21.83 -4.99
CA TRP A 34 16.96 23.10 -5.57
C TRP A 34 16.27 23.37 -6.91
N ARG A 35 15.93 22.32 -7.67
CA ARG A 35 15.21 22.42 -8.94
C ARG A 35 13.82 23.04 -8.80
N PHE A 36 13.20 22.98 -7.62
CA PHE A 36 11.90 23.61 -7.38
C PHE A 36 11.95 25.14 -7.53
N LEU A 37 13.13 25.74 -7.39
CA LEU A 37 13.33 27.18 -7.50
C LEU A 37 13.54 27.65 -8.95
N LEU A 38 13.77 26.72 -9.88
CA LEU A 38 14.05 27.06 -11.27
C LEU A 38 12.77 27.13 -12.13
N PRO A 39 12.70 28.04 -13.12
CA PRO A 39 11.66 28.01 -14.13
C PRO A 39 11.87 26.84 -15.12
N GLY A 40 10.84 26.55 -15.93
CA GLY A 40 10.94 25.62 -17.06
C GLY A 40 11.17 24.14 -16.71
N GLN A 41 10.95 23.73 -15.45
CA GLN A 41 11.11 22.34 -15.04
C GLN A 41 10.07 21.40 -15.66
N SER A 42 10.40 20.11 -15.75
CA SER A 42 9.50 19.07 -16.24
C SER A 42 8.22 18.99 -15.39
N LYS A 43 7.18 18.36 -15.96
CA LYS A 43 5.90 18.17 -15.27
C LYS A 43 6.08 17.42 -13.96
N ALA A 44 6.86 16.34 -13.95
CA ALA A 44 7.14 15.56 -12.74
C ALA A 44 7.69 16.42 -11.59
N ILE A 45 8.68 17.28 -11.87
CA ILE A 45 9.27 18.19 -10.86
C ILE A 45 8.26 19.22 -10.36
N ARG A 46 7.37 19.71 -11.22
CA ARG A 46 6.29 20.62 -10.81
C ARG A 46 5.29 19.94 -9.88
N LEU A 47 5.01 18.64 -10.09
CA LEU A 47 4.16 17.85 -9.20
C LEU A 47 4.82 17.66 -7.83
N HIS A 48 6.08 17.23 -7.76
CA HIS A 48 6.83 17.17 -6.48
C HIS A 48 6.87 18.52 -5.77
N ARG A 49 7.08 19.62 -6.50
CA ARG A 49 7.03 20.98 -5.93
C ARG A 49 5.64 21.30 -5.36
N ARG A 50 4.57 20.90 -6.06
CA ARG A 50 3.18 21.06 -5.58
C ARG A 50 2.99 20.30 -4.27
N VAL A 51 3.49 19.07 -4.18
CA VAL A 51 3.47 18.27 -2.94
C VAL A 51 4.24 18.94 -1.82
N PHE A 52 5.49 19.38 -2.06
CA PHE A 52 6.30 20.10 -1.09
C PHE A 52 5.56 21.32 -0.51
N LEU A 53 5.00 22.18 -1.36
CA LEU A 53 4.29 23.40 -0.94
C LEU A 53 2.90 23.12 -0.34
N GLY A 54 2.24 22.04 -0.78
CA GLY A 54 0.89 21.66 -0.38
C GLY A 54 0.82 20.76 0.85
N ALA A 55 1.95 20.16 1.24
CA ALA A 55 2.04 19.23 2.36
C ALA A 55 1.44 19.82 3.64
N TRP A 56 0.74 18.95 4.37
CA TRP A 56 0.17 19.24 5.68
C TRP A 56 -0.86 20.38 5.61
N PRO A 57 -1.91 20.24 4.79
CA PRO A 57 -2.87 21.30 4.52
C PRO A 57 -3.61 21.78 5.77
N LYS A 58 -3.75 20.92 6.79
CA LYS A 58 -4.40 21.23 8.07
C LYS A 58 -3.53 22.10 9.01
N LEU A 59 -2.24 22.31 8.71
CA LEU A 59 -1.36 23.17 9.52
C LEU A 59 -1.23 24.59 8.98
N SER A 60 -0.95 25.53 9.89
CA SER A 60 -0.54 26.88 9.52
C SER A 60 0.77 26.83 8.71
N ARG A 61 0.94 27.79 7.79
CA ARG A 61 2.17 27.87 6.97
C ARG A 61 3.43 28.08 7.82
N TRP A 62 3.33 28.79 8.94
CA TRP A 62 4.44 28.95 9.88
C TRP A 62 4.85 27.65 10.54
N SER A 63 3.89 26.85 11.00
CA SER A 63 4.15 25.52 11.55
C SER A 63 4.83 24.64 10.49
N TRP A 64 4.29 24.63 9.27
CA TRP A 64 4.87 23.90 8.14
C TRP A 64 6.33 24.32 7.86
N VAL A 65 6.65 25.63 7.85
CA VAL A 65 8.04 26.11 7.67
C VAL A 65 8.95 25.56 8.78
N VAL A 66 8.52 25.62 10.04
CA VAL A 66 9.32 25.10 11.17
C VAL A 66 9.58 23.60 11.02
N ILE A 67 8.56 22.84 10.65
CA ILE A 67 8.66 21.40 10.39
C ILE A 67 9.64 21.11 9.26
N VAL A 68 9.51 21.79 8.11
CA VAL A 68 10.38 21.58 6.95
C VAL A 68 11.83 21.94 7.28
N LEU A 69 12.06 23.06 7.98
CA LEU A 69 13.40 23.46 8.40
C LEU A 69 14.00 22.43 9.37
N TYR A 70 13.22 22.00 10.37
CA TYR A 70 13.66 20.97 11.31
C TYR A 70 14.04 19.68 10.58
N SER A 71 13.13 19.13 9.77
CA SER A 71 13.37 17.90 9.01
C SER A 71 14.53 18.03 8.04
N ALA A 72 14.69 19.17 7.35
CA ALA A 72 15.80 19.40 6.43
C ALA A 72 17.15 19.46 7.17
N ILE A 73 17.21 20.14 8.31
CA ILE A 73 18.43 20.24 9.14
C ILE A 73 18.81 18.87 9.69
N THR A 74 17.87 18.15 10.32
CA THR A 74 18.15 16.83 10.88
C THR A 74 18.54 15.82 9.80
N TRP A 75 17.89 15.87 8.64
CA TRP A 75 18.25 15.08 7.47
C TRP A 75 19.66 15.39 6.97
N MET A 76 19.96 16.66 6.67
CA MET A 76 21.20 17.09 6.04
C MET A 76 22.43 16.84 6.92
N PHE A 77 22.30 16.96 8.25
CA PHE A 77 23.43 16.84 9.16
C PHE A 77 23.56 15.48 9.86
N PHE A 78 22.50 14.68 9.94
CA PHE A 78 22.54 13.43 10.73
C PHE A 78 22.00 12.22 9.96
N PHE A 79 20.73 12.24 9.59
CA PHE A 79 20.06 11.02 9.11
C PHE A 79 20.51 10.61 7.71
N SER A 80 20.73 11.56 6.80
CA SER A 80 21.21 11.25 5.45
C SER A 80 22.56 10.51 5.48
N TRP A 81 23.54 11.01 6.23
CA TRP A 81 24.87 10.40 6.33
C TRP A 81 24.82 8.98 6.92
N LYS A 82 24.00 8.79 7.96
CA LYS A 82 23.77 7.46 8.54
C LYS A 82 23.19 6.50 7.49
N GLN A 83 22.16 6.93 6.75
CA GLN A 83 21.55 6.10 5.71
C GLN A 83 22.52 5.81 4.56
N ILE A 84 23.25 6.81 4.06
CA ILE A 84 24.26 6.64 3.01
C ILE A 84 25.29 5.59 3.43
N TYR A 85 25.83 5.70 4.66
CA TYR A 85 26.79 4.74 5.18
C TYR A 85 26.21 3.33 5.26
N THR A 86 25.02 3.18 5.85
CA THR A 86 24.36 1.87 5.99
C THR A 86 24.08 1.25 4.62
N CYS A 87 23.48 1.99 3.69
CA CYS A 87 23.16 1.48 2.36
C CYS A 87 24.43 1.13 1.56
N MET A 88 25.48 1.96 1.61
CA MET A 88 26.77 1.66 0.98
C MET A 88 27.40 0.39 1.55
N ARG A 89 27.42 0.24 2.87
CA ARG A 89 27.97 -0.94 3.55
C ARG A 89 27.23 -2.21 3.12
N ASP A 90 25.91 -2.15 3.05
CA ASP A 90 25.07 -3.33 2.86
C ASP A 90 24.92 -3.74 1.38
N HIS A 91 24.96 -2.79 0.43
CA HIS A 91 24.61 -3.05 -0.97
C HIS A 91 25.74 -2.76 -1.99
N SER A 92 26.72 -1.92 -1.66
CA SER A 92 27.65 -1.39 -2.67
C SER A 92 28.53 -2.45 -3.31
N GLY A 93 28.95 -3.45 -2.53
CA GLY A 93 29.71 -4.60 -3.02
C GLY A 93 28.95 -5.40 -4.08
N GLY A 94 27.69 -5.75 -3.79
CA GLY A 94 26.81 -6.49 -4.71
C GLY A 94 26.51 -5.71 -6.00
N VAL A 95 26.28 -4.39 -5.89
CA VAL A 95 26.06 -3.54 -7.06
C VAL A 95 27.33 -3.41 -7.92
N THR A 96 28.49 -3.28 -7.27
CA THR A 96 29.77 -3.18 -7.99
C THR A 96 30.06 -4.46 -8.76
N SER A 97 29.86 -5.63 -8.14
CA SER A 97 30.13 -6.92 -8.77
C SER A 97 29.11 -7.28 -9.86
N LYS A 98 27.81 -7.05 -9.62
CA LYS A 98 26.73 -7.45 -10.54
C LYS A 98 26.53 -6.47 -11.71
N PHE A 99 26.67 -5.16 -11.47
CA PHE A 99 26.34 -4.12 -12.46
C PHE A 99 27.54 -3.27 -12.89
N GLY A 100 28.74 -3.49 -12.32
CA GLY A 100 29.94 -2.74 -12.68
C GLY A 100 29.93 -1.27 -12.24
N VAL A 101 28.98 -0.86 -11.40
CA VAL A 101 28.89 0.54 -10.92
C VAL A 101 29.86 0.74 -9.77
N SER A 102 30.90 1.55 -9.97
CA SER A 102 31.94 1.76 -8.95
C SER A 102 31.38 2.36 -7.65
N ALA A 103 31.93 1.94 -6.50
CA ALA A 103 31.56 2.47 -5.19
C ALA A 103 31.71 4.00 -5.10
N ARG A 104 32.68 4.59 -5.81
CA ARG A 104 32.83 6.05 -5.89
C ARG A 104 31.63 6.71 -6.57
N ARG A 105 31.18 6.16 -7.70
CA ARG A 105 29.97 6.66 -8.38
C ARG A 105 28.75 6.52 -7.48
N GLN A 106 28.58 5.35 -6.85
CA GLN A 106 27.47 5.12 -5.92
C GLN A 106 27.46 6.15 -4.77
N CYS A 107 28.60 6.41 -4.15
CA CYS A 107 28.73 7.40 -3.09
C CYS A 107 28.35 8.82 -3.57
N LEU A 108 28.84 9.24 -4.74
CA LEU A 108 28.50 10.55 -5.31
C LEU A 108 27.01 10.67 -5.66
N ASP A 109 26.42 9.61 -6.22
CA ASP A 109 25.00 9.55 -6.55
C ASP A 109 24.14 9.62 -5.27
N LEU A 110 24.49 8.85 -4.24
CA LEU A 110 23.80 8.84 -2.94
C LEU A 110 23.88 10.20 -2.22
N VAL A 111 25.06 10.83 -2.20
CA VAL A 111 25.23 12.17 -1.63
C VAL A 111 24.39 13.19 -2.43
N GLY A 112 24.40 13.09 -3.75
CA GLY A 112 23.56 13.93 -4.62
C GLY A 112 22.06 13.76 -4.34
N LEU A 113 21.57 12.53 -4.28
CA LEU A 113 20.17 12.21 -3.97
C LEU A 113 19.76 12.76 -2.59
N ALA A 114 20.55 12.46 -1.56
CA ALA A 114 20.21 12.84 -0.21
C ALA A 114 20.28 14.35 0.03
N LEU A 115 21.32 15.02 -0.48
CA LEU A 115 21.55 16.44 -0.17
C LEU A 115 20.91 17.42 -1.16
N LEU A 116 20.74 17.04 -2.43
CA LEU A 116 20.17 17.93 -3.46
C LEU A 116 18.68 17.71 -3.70
N HIS A 117 18.15 16.56 -3.27
CA HIS A 117 16.76 16.17 -3.52
C HIS A 117 16.02 15.67 -2.28
N ALA A 118 16.73 15.48 -1.15
CA ALA A 118 16.18 14.89 0.06
C ALA A 118 15.63 13.46 -0.17
N ILE A 119 16.20 12.75 -1.13
CA ILE A 119 15.81 11.37 -1.47
C ILE A 119 16.58 10.41 -0.55
N PRO A 120 15.89 9.49 0.15
CA PRO A 120 16.54 8.49 0.99
C PRO A 120 17.50 7.56 0.24
N ALA A 121 18.56 7.14 0.92
CA ALA A 121 19.63 6.36 0.31
C ALA A 121 19.17 4.96 -0.17
N TYR A 122 18.19 4.36 0.52
CA TYR A 122 17.66 3.05 0.15
C TYR A 122 17.03 3.07 -1.26
N ALA A 123 16.41 4.18 -1.65
CA ALA A 123 15.72 4.30 -2.93
C ALA A 123 16.68 4.17 -4.14
N TYR A 124 17.97 4.52 -3.95
CA TYR A 124 18.99 4.33 -4.98
C TYR A 124 19.17 2.86 -5.36
N TYR A 125 19.07 1.98 -4.37
CA TYR A 125 19.25 0.54 -4.53
C TYR A 125 17.92 -0.14 -4.90
N GLU A 126 16.84 0.17 -4.18
CA GLU A 126 15.51 -0.43 -4.38
C GLU A 126 14.93 -0.15 -5.77
N PHE A 127 15.05 1.09 -6.27
CA PHE A 127 14.61 1.43 -7.62
C PHE A 127 15.69 1.27 -8.69
N THR A 128 16.84 0.70 -8.33
CA THR A 128 18.00 0.53 -9.23
C THR A 128 18.40 1.83 -9.95
N LEU A 129 18.31 2.97 -9.26
CA LEU A 129 18.52 4.30 -9.86
C LEU A 129 19.91 4.46 -10.50
N PHE A 130 20.89 3.65 -10.09
CA PHE A 130 22.22 3.57 -10.69
C PHE A 130 22.23 3.08 -12.14
N CYS A 131 21.20 2.35 -12.57
CA CYS A 131 20.98 1.91 -13.94
C CYS A 131 20.20 2.95 -14.76
N ARG A 132 19.76 4.05 -14.16
CA ARG A 132 18.93 5.08 -14.80
C ARG A 132 19.67 6.40 -14.97
N PRO A 133 19.36 7.19 -16.00
CA PRO A 133 19.85 8.55 -16.11
C PRO A 133 19.38 9.42 -14.94
N ARG A 134 20.24 10.34 -14.46
CA ARG A 134 19.95 11.16 -13.27
C ARG A 134 18.75 12.09 -13.45
N GLU A 135 18.45 12.46 -14.69
CA GLU A 135 17.32 13.28 -15.07
C GLU A 135 15.96 12.61 -14.78
N GLN A 136 15.90 11.28 -14.77
CA GLN A 136 14.69 10.49 -14.50
C GLN A 136 14.42 10.26 -13.02
N TRP A 137 15.36 10.59 -12.11
CA TRP A 137 15.18 10.31 -10.68
C TRP A 137 13.96 11.02 -10.09
N LEU A 138 13.69 12.26 -10.53
CA LEU A 138 12.48 13.01 -10.11
C LEU A 138 11.23 12.66 -10.93
N GLU A 139 11.24 11.55 -11.67
CA GLU A 139 10.05 10.95 -12.27
C GLU A 139 9.51 9.79 -11.40
N TYR A 140 10.20 9.45 -10.30
CA TYR A 140 9.74 8.50 -9.30
C TYR A 140 9.00 9.23 -8.17
N ILE A 141 7.96 8.59 -7.64
CA ILE A 141 7.32 9.00 -6.38
C ILE A 141 7.93 8.18 -5.24
N TYR A 142 8.54 8.83 -4.26
CA TYR A 142 9.27 8.12 -3.20
C TYR A 142 8.37 7.74 -2.00
N PRO A 143 8.67 6.65 -1.27
CA PRO A 143 7.83 6.19 -0.15
C PRO A 143 7.55 7.27 0.90
N HIS A 144 8.57 8.03 1.29
CA HIS A 144 8.48 9.04 2.35
C HIS A 144 7.58 10.24 1.99
N GLU A 145 7.34 10.52 0.70
CA GLU A 145 6.43 11.59 0.26
C GLU A 145 5.04 11.08 -0.12
N SER A 146 4.88 9.77 -0.32
CA SER A 146 3.67 9.14 -0.88
C SER A 146 2.37 9.55 -0.17
N ALA A 147 2.36 9.62 1.16
CA ALA A 147 1.18 10.05 1.90
C ALA A 147 0.79 11.51 1.60
N GLN A 148 1.77 12.41 1.50
CA GLN A 148 1.51 13.81 1.13
C GLN A 148 1.16 13.93 -0.34
N TRP A 149 1.77 13.11 -1.19
CA TRP A 149 1.48 13.04 -2.61
C TRP A 149 -0.01 12.79 -2.87
N HIS A 150 -0.57 11.73 -2.29
CA HIS A 150 -2.00 11.41 -2.45
C HIS A 150 -2.91 12.49 -1.86
N LEU A 151 -2.54 13.09 -0.72
CA LEU A 151 -3.33 14.16 -0.09
C LEU A 151 -3.37 15.44 -0.94
N VAL A 152 -2.22 15.89 -1.44
CA VAL A 152 -2.12 17.14 -2.20
C VAL A 152 -2.75 17.03 -3.57
N HIS A 153 -2.62 15.86 -4.21
CA HIS A 153 -3.16 15.66 -5.55
C HIS A 153 -4.63 15.25 -5.58
N SER A 154 -5.24 14.97 -4.42
CA SER A 154 -6.68 14.71 -4.31
C SER A 154 -7.46 16.00 -4.03
N LEU A 155 -8.73 16.07 -4.47
CA LEU A 155 -9.56 17.26 -4.43
C LEU A 155 -10.21 17.46 -3.05
N GLY A 156 -9.40 17.78 -2.04
CA GLY A 156 -9.90 18.09 -0.69
C GLY A 156 -10.64 16.91 -0.07
N VAL A 157 -9.90 15.81 0.15
CA VAL A 157 -10.43 14.54 0.64
C VAL A 157 -11.40 14.73 1.80
N SER A 158 -12.65 14.33 1.59
CA SER A 158 -13.74 14.49 2.53
C SER A 158 -13.62 13.50 3.70
N GLU A 159 -14.14 13.88 4.86
CA GLU A 159 -14.22 12.96 6.02
C GLU A 159 -15.09 11.74 5.69
N ARG A 160 -16.07 11.86 4.77
CA ARG A 160 -16.83 10.73 4.22
C ARG A 160 -15.91 9.72 3.55
N THR A 161 -15.08 10.17 2.62
CA THR A 161 -14.14 9.31 1.91
C THR A 161 -13.12 8.68 2.85
N LEU A 162 -12.57 9.44 3.79
CA LEU A 162 -11.66 8.90 4.81
C LEU A 162 -12.34 7.84 5.69
N HIS A 163 -13.61 8.02 6.03
CA HIS A 163 -14.38 7.04 6.79
C HIS A 163 -14.52 5.73 6.00
N TYR A 164 -15.02 5.77 4.77
CA TYR A 164 -15.20 4.56 3.96
C TYR A 164 -13.89 3.88 3.57
N MET A 165 -12.79 4.60 3.37
CA MET A 165 -11.50 3.98 3.08
C MET A 165 -10.85 3.33 4.31
N ARG A 166 -11.27 3.71 5.52
CA ARG A 166 -10.74 3.18 6.78
C ARG A 166 -11.61 2.09 7.39
N ASP A 167 -12.93 2.29 7.32
CA ASP A 167 -13.95 1.42 7.92
C ASP A 167 -14.41 0.37 6.90
N LYS A 168 -13.91 -0.85 7.09
CA LYS A 168 -14.13 -1.96 6.15
C LYS A 168 -15.60 -2.42 6.10
N LYS A 169 -16.34 -2.27 7.21
CA LYS A 169 -17.79 -2.55 7.24
C LYS A 169 -18.55 -1.52 6.41
N ALA A 170 -18.36 -0.24 6.71
CA ALA A 170 -19.02 0.85 6.00
C ALA A 170 -18.68 0.82 4.50
N PHE A 171 -17.43 0.49 4.16
CA PHE A 171 -16.99 0.27 2.78
C PHE A 171 -17.83 -0.81 2.08
N SER A 172 -17.94 -2.00 2.68
CA SER A 172 -18.67 -3.12 2.07
C SER A 172 -20.16 -2.81 1.93
N GLU A 173 -20.77 -2.14 2.92
CA GLU A 173 -22.16 -1.68 2.85
C GLU A 173 -22.40 -0.67 1.72
N MET A 174 -21.47 0.28 1.54
CA MET A 174 -21.52 1.22 0.42
C MET A 174 -21.42 0.48 -0.92
N MET A 175 -20.46 -0.44 -1.09
CA MET A 175 -20.31 -1.20 -2.33
C MET A 175 -21.57 -2.03 -2.64
N ALA A 176 -22.16 -2.67 -1.63
CA ALA A 176 -23.42 -3.40 -1.77
C ALA A 176 -24.56 -2.48 -2.25
N SER A 177 -24.68 -1.27 -1.70
CA SER A 177 -25.69 -0.29 -2.14
C SER A 177 -25.54 0.14 -3.60
N LEU A 178 -24.33 0.03 -4.16
CA LEU A 178 -24.00 0.34 -5.56
C LEU A 178 -24.05 -0.90 -6.47
N SER A 179 -24.52 -2.05 -5.96
CA SER A 179 -24.48 -3.33 -6.66
C SER A 179 -23.07 -3.67 -7.18
N ILE A 180 -22.06 -3.39 -6.35
CA ILE A 180 -20.66 -3.77 -6.57
C ILE A 180 -20.38 -4.97 -5.67
N ALA A 181 -19.91 -6.06 -6.27
CA ALA A 181 -19.61 -7.29 -5.54
C ALA A 181 -18.36 -7.11 -4.67
N SER A 182 -18.54 -6.73 -3.40
CA SER A 182 -17.51 -6.75 -2.37
C SER A 182 -17.50 -8.07 -1.60
N VAL A 183 -16.46 -8.29 -0.80
CA VAL A 183 -16.44 -9.39 0.17
C VAL A 183 -17.58 -9.22 1.19
N GLU A 184 -18.38 -10.27 1.33
CA GLU A 184 -19.47 -10.32 2.29
C GLU A 184 -18.93 -10.37 3.73
N THR A 185 -19.69 -9.81 4.65
CA THR A 185 -19.41 -9.90 6.08
C THR A 185 -20.54 -10.70 6.70
N PHE A 186 -20.24 -11.93 7.12
CA PHE A 186 -21.21 -12.80 7.80
C PHE A 186 -21.58 -12.24 9.16
N ASP A 187 -20.58 -11.70 9.85
CA ASP A 187 -20.79 -11.20 11.20
C ASP A 187 -19.83 -10.07 11.59
N PHE A 188 -20.24 -9.29 12.58
CA PHE A 188 -19.49 -8.15 13.11
C PHE A 188 -19.37 -8.24 14.63
N LEU A 189 -18.15 -8.49 15.12
CA LEU A 189 -17.85 -8.58 16.53
C LEU A 189 -17.50 -7.17 17.05
N CYS A 190 -18.43 -6.61 17.84
CA CYS A 190 -18.27 -5.29 18.42
C CYS A 190 -17.23 -5.29 19.54
N LYS A 191 -16.47 -4.20 19.61
CA LYS A 191 -15.48 -3.97 20.65
C LYS A 191 -16.11 -4.03 22.04
N GLY A 192 -15.51 -4.84 22.91
CA GLY A 192 -15.91 -4.97 24.31
C GLY A 192 -17.13 -5.86 24.57
N GLU A 193 -17.83 -6.34 23.53
CA GLU A 193 -18.94 -7.28 23.68
C GLU A 193 -18.44 -8.72 23.71
N PRO A 194 -18.88 -9.60 24.64
CA PRO A 194 -18.43 -10.98 24.68
C PRO A 194 -18.64 -11.71 23.34
N VAL A 195 -17.60 -12.40 22.86
CA VAL A 195 -17.70 -13.22 21.65
C VAL A 195 -18.57 -14.44 21.93
N VAL A 196 -19.68 -14.54 21.21
CA VAL A 196 -20.60 -15.68 21.24
C VAL A 196 -20.05 -16.79 20.34
N ALA A 197 -19.96 -18.02 20.85
CA ALA A 197 -19.27 -19.13 20.18
C ALA A 197 -19.88 -19.47 18.82
N GLU A 198 -21.20 -19.44 18.73
CA GLU A 198 -21.99 -19.75 17.54
C GLU A 198 -21.73 -18.76 16.39
N ARG A 199 -21.26 -17.54 16.71
CA ARG A 199 -20.90 -16.50 15.72
C ARG A 199 -19.55 -16.78 15.03
N LEU A 200 -18.68 -17.57 15.65
CA LEU A 200 -17.38 -17.96 15.10
C LEU A 200 -17.38 -19.38 14.53
N PHE A 201 -18.02 -20.32 15.23
CA PHE A 201 -17.96 -21.75 14.91
C PHE A 201 -19.17 -22.21 14.10
N SER A 202 -19.32 -21.65 12.89
CA SER A 202 -20.49 -21.85 12.01
C SER A 202 -20.50 -23.14 11.17
N GLY A 203 -19.49 -23.99 11.33
CA GLY A 203 -19.26 -25.20 10.53
C GLY A 203 -18.47 -24.95 9.24
N SER A 204 -17.75 -23.83 9.15
CA SER A 204 -17.02 -23.43 7.95
C SER A 204 -15.79 -22.59 8.29
N SER A 205 -14.77 -22.63 7.42
CA SER A 205 -13.60 -21.77 7.55
C SER A 205 -13.96 -20.30 7.28
N CYS A 206 -13.42 -19.38 8.08
CA CYS A 206 -13.65 -17.95 7.92
C CYS A 206 -12.36 -17.14 8.05
N PHE A 207 -12.41 -15.90 7.55
CA PHE A 207 -11.36 -14.90 7.67
C PHE A 207 -11.78 -13.84 8.68
N LEU A 208 -10.97 -13.63 9.70
CA LEU A 208 -11.20 -12.68 10.77
C LEU A 208 -10.27 -11.50 10.56
N LYS A 209 -10.78 -10.27 10.52
CA LYS A 209 -9.94 -9.07 10.38
C LYS A 209 -10.48 -7.88 11.17
N PRO A 210 -9.63 -6.97 11.67
CA PRO A 210 -10.10 -5.76 12.32
C PRO A 210 -10.86 -4.88 11.33
N ASN A 211 -11.89 -4.18 11.80
CA ASN A 211 -12.68 -3.26 10.97
C ASN A 211 -11.84 -2.07 10.46
N CYS A 212 -10.91 -1.60 11.29
CA CYS A 212 -9.93 -0.58 10.95
C CYS A 212 -8.52 -1.17 11.10
N GLY A 213 -7.73 -1.13 10.04
CA GLY A 213 -6.37 -1.66 10.04
C GLY A 213 -5.76 -1.69 8.64
N SER A 214 -4.44 -1.87 8.59
CA SER A 214 -3.64 -1.91 7.37
C SER A 214 -2.60 -3.02 7.44
N GLN A 215 -2.07 -3.45 6.27
CA GLN A 215 -0.98 -4.43 6.17
C GLN A 215 -1.30 -5.78 6.81
N ALA A 216 -2.56 -6.24 6.70
CA ALA A 216 -3.04 -7.49 7.30
C ALA A 216 -2.80 -7.65 8.83
N LYS A 217 -2.45 -6.58 9.55
CA LYS A 217 -2.19 -6.64 10.99
C LYS A 217 -3.46 -7.00 11.75
N GLY A 218 -3.41 -8.07 12.52
CA GLY A 218 -4.55 -8.59 13.27
C GLY A 218 -5.53 -9.42 12.44
N ALA A 219 -5.16 -9.79 11.20
CA ALA A 219 -5.95 -10.74 10.42
C ALA A 219 -5.61 -12.19 10.79
N TYR A 220 -6.62 -13.05 10.81
CA TYR A 220 -6.51 -14.46 11.15
C TYR A 220 -7.37 -15.32 10.24
N ILE A 221 -6.94 -16.56 9.99
CA ILE A 221 -7.75 -17.58 9.36
C ILE A 221 -8.27 -18.50 10.44
N LEU A 222 -9.59 -18.61 10.58
CA LEU A 222 -10.22 -19.66 11.37
C LEU A 222 -10.49 -20.84 10.44
N SER A 223 -9.61 -21.83 10.45
CA SER A 223 -9.72 -23.03 9.63
C SER A 223 -10.63 -24.04 10.31
N PHE A 224 -11.56 -24.62 9.55
CA PHE A 224 -12.41 -25.72 9.97
C PHE A 224 -12.03 -26.99 9.19
N ASP A 225 -11.78 -28.08 9.91
CA ASP A 225 -11.61 -29.41 9.33
C ASP A 225 -12.93 -30.18 9.39
N GLU A 226 -13.55 -30.41 8.22
CA GLU A 226 -14.82 -31.12 8.10
C GLU A 226 -14.76 -32.56 8.61
N VAL A 227 -13.60 -33.21 8.57
CA VAL A 227 -13.45 -34.62 8.99
C VAL A 227 -13.43 -34.73 10.51
N SER A 228 -12.61 -33.90 11.18
CA SER A 228 -12.51 -33.93 12.64
C SER A 228 -13.53 -33.06 13.35
N GLY A 229 -14.19 -32.15 12.64
CA GLY A 229 -15.10 -31.15 13.21
C GLY A 229 -14.39 -30.11 14.09
N LYS A 230 -13.07 -29.94 13.94
CA LYS A 230 -12.25 -29.08 14.79
C LYS A 230 -11.88 -27.77 14.10
N TYR A 231 -11.69 -26.74 14.93
CA TYR A 231 -11.19 -25.44 14.49
C TYR A 231 -9.73 -25.21 14.88
N ALA A 232 -9.01 -24.52 14.00
CA ALA A 232 -7.70 -23.99 14.26
C ALA A 232 -7.64 -22.51 13.85
N LEU A 233 -7.19 -21.64 14.75
CA LEU A 233 -6.92 -20.24 14.42
C LEU A 233 -5.47 -20.10 13.96
N ILE A 234 -5.27 -19.58 12.76
CA ILE A 234 -3.97 -19.43 12.10
C ILE A 234 -3.65 -17.93 11.94
N GLY A 235 -2.45 -17.53 12.37
CA GLY A 235 -1.88 -16.18 12.25
C GLY A 235 -0.40 -16.21 12.64
N LYS A 236 0.03 -15.42 13.64
CA LYS A 236 1.39 -15.48 14.23
C LYS A 236 1.71 -16.79 14.99
N GLY A 237 0.90 -17.83 14.78
CA GLY A 237 0.91 -19.13 15.43
C GLY A 237 -0.39 -19.87 15.11
N SER A 238 -0.48 -21.14 15.51
CA SER A 238 -1.71 -21.92 15.46
C SER A 238 -2.28 -22.11 16.87
N THR A 239 -3.60 -22.00 17.01
CA THR A 239 -4.31 -22.34 18.26
C THR A 239 -5.41 -23.33 17.96
N GLU A 240 -5.32 -24.52 18.56
CA GLU A 240 -6.23 -25.65 18.36
C GLU A 240 -7.01 -25.93 19.67
N SER A 241 -8.12 -25.21 19.86
CA SER A 241 -9.14 -25.44 20.90
C SER A 241 -10.15 -24.29 20.83
N ASN A 242 -11.44 -24.63 20.78
CA ASN A 242 -12.50 -23.62 20.69
C ASN A 242 -12.46 -22.65 21.89
N GLU A 243 -12.17 -23.16 23.10
CA GLU A 243 -12.06 -22.34 24.31
C GLU A 243 -10.90 -21.34 24.21
N LYS A 244 -9.72 -21.81 23.73
CA LYS A 244 -8.55 -20.94 23.56
C LYS A 244 -8.77 -19.92 22.44
N ILE A 245 -9.39 -20.33 21.34
CA ILE A 245 -9.75 -19.44 20.23
C ILE A 245 -10.72 -18.37 20.71
N LEU A 246 -11.75 -18.73 21.47
CA LEU A 246 -12.70 -17.77 22.05
C LEU A 246 -12.02 -16.81 23.02
N ALA A 247 -11.18 -17.31 23.92
CA ALA A 247 -10.44 -16.46 24.86
C ALA A 247 -9.52 -15.48 24.11
N PHE A 248 -8.85 -15.96 23.07
CA PHE A 248 -8.01 -15.13 22.21
C PHE A 248 -8.83 -14.04 21.52
N MET A 249 -9.93 -14.41 20.86
CA MET A 249 -10.77 -13.44 20.16
C MET A 249 -11.40 -12.42 21.12
N ASN A 250 -11.87 -12.85 22.30
CA ASN A 250 -12.36 -11.97 23.36
C ASN A 250 -11.32 -10.93 23.80
N ASN A 251 -10.04 -11.28 23.77
CA ASN A 251 -8.95 -10.32 24.05
C ASN A 251 -8.75 -9.35 22.86
N GLN A 252 -8.71 -9.86 21.63
CA GLN A 252 -8.54 -9.01 20.44
C GLN A 252 -9.63 -7.94 20.32
N ILE A 253 -10.89 -8.32 20.58
CA ILE A 253 -12.02 -7.40 20.50
C ILE A 253 -12.05 -6.38 21.65
N GLN A 254 -11.19 -6.47 22.67
CA GLN A 254 -11.06 -5.36 23.64
C GLN A 254 -10.44 -4.12 23.01
N GLN A 255 -9.73 -4.29 21.90
CA GLN A 255 -9.01 -3.20 21.24
C GLN A 255 -9.74 -2.69 19.99
N TYR A 256 -10.28 -3.61 19.18
CA TYR A 256 -10.82 -3.33 17.85
C TYR A 256 -12.15 -4.04 17.61
N ASP A 257 -13.02 -3.48 16.77
CA ASP A 257 -14.10 -4.25 16.16
C ASP A 257 -13.53 -5.23 15.13
N TYR A 258 -14.17 -6.38 14.96
CA TYR A 258 -13.74 -7.42 14.03
C TYR A 258 -14.83 -7.82 13.04
N LEU A 259 -14.42 -8.07 11.81
CA LEU A 259 -15.23 -8.64 10.75
C LEU A 259 -15.02 -10.14 10.68
N VAL A 260 -16.12 -10.89 10.53
CA VAL A 260 -16.12 -12.31 10.19
C VAL A 260 -16.55 -12.44 8.74
N GLN A 261 -15.63 -12.88 7.88
CA GLN A 261 -15.84 -12.95 6.43
C GLN A 261 -15.63 -14.39 5.93
N PRO A 262 -16.21 -14.78 4.78
CA PRO A 262 -15.86 -16.04 4.15
C PRO A 262 -14.36 -16.11 3.87
N LEU A 263 -13.76 -17.29 4.08
CA LEU A 263 -12.42 -17.55 3.59
C LEU A 263 -12.48 -17.72 2.06
N LEU A 264 -12.21 -16.64 1.34
CA LEU A 264 -12.24 -16.64 -0.13
C LEU A 264 -11.20 -17.59 -0.70
N GLN A 265 -11.56 -18.25 -1.80
CA GLN A 265 -10.69 -19.13 -2.56
C GLN A 265 -10.45 -18.55 -3.95
N ASN A 266 -9.26 -18.82 -4.49
CA ASN A 266 -8.95 -18.53 -5.88
C ASN A 266 -9.89 -19.27 -6.82
N HIS A 267 -10.20 -18.64 -7.95
CA HIS A 267 -10.78 -19.33 -9.09
C HIS A 267 -9.86 -20.52 -9.51
N PRO A 268 -10.39 -21.69 -9.94
CA PRO A 268 -9.57 -22.88 -10.22
C PRO A 268 -8.40 -22.67 -11.18
N GLU A 269 -8.55 -21.81 -12.20
CA GLU A 269 -7.46 -21.46 -13.11
C GLU A 269 -6.30 -20.71 -12.43
N ILE A 270 -6.61 -19.86 -11.45
CA ILE A 270 -5.61 -19.14 -10.65
C ILE A 270 -4.96 -20.11 -9.68
N THR A 271 -5.75 -20.99 -9.06
CA THR A 271 -5.23 -22.06 -8.19
C THR A 271 -4.24 -22.97 -8.92
N ALA A 272 -4.53 -23.32 -10.17
CA ALA A 272 -3.64 -24.14 -11.00
C ALA A 272 -2.29 -23.48 -11.30
N LEU A 273 -2.22 -22.15 -11.30
CA LEU A 273 -1.01 -21.39 -11.59
C LEU A 273 -0.22 -21.04 -10.33
N TYR A 274 -0.90 -20.65 -9.26
CA TYR A 274 -0.31 -19.99 -8.09
C TYR A 274 -0.55 -20.71 -6.77
N GLY A 275 -1.35 -21.78 -6.76
CA GLY A 275 -1.68 -22.54 -5.55
C GLY A 275 -2.90 -22.01 -4.78
N GLN A 276 -3.06 -22.51 -3.57
CA GLN A 276 -4.31 -22.39 -2.80
C GLN A 276 -4.48 -21.05 -2.07
N LYS A 277 -3.37 -20.39 -1.68
CA LYS A 277 -3.44 -19.09 -1.00
C LYS A 277 -4.01 -18.05 -1.94
N LEU A 278 -4.92 -17.22 -1.43
CA LEU A 278 -5.63 -16.22 -2.23
C LEU A 278 -4.64 -15.25 -2.90
N VAL A 279 -4.72 -15.15 -4.22
CA VAL A 279 -3.97 -14.17 -5.02
C VAL A 279 -4.81 -12.90 -5.13
N VAL A 280 -4.19 -11.75 -4.88
CA VAL A 280 -4.86 -10.45 -4.95
C VAL A 280 -4.42 -9.73 -6.21
N LEU A 281 -5.37 -9.22 -7.00
CA LEU A 281 -5.10 -8.23 -8.03
C LEU A 281 -5.13 -6.84 -7.40
N ARG A 282 -3.97 -6.18 -7.30
CA ARG A 282 -3.87 -4.75 -7.01
C ARG A 282 -4.07 -3.97 -8.30
N LEU A 283 -5.26 -3.40 -8.46
CA LEU A 283 -5.64 -2.58 -9.62
C LEU A 283 -5.72 -1.11 -9.22
N VAL A 284 -4.85 -0.28 -9.75
CA VAL A 284 -4.87 1.17 -9.51
C VAL A 284 -5.71 1.84 -10.58
N THR A 285 -6.65 2.68 -10.14
CA THR A 285 -7.45 3.53 -11.02
C THR A 285 -7.08 4.99 -10.79
N GLY A 286 -7.14 5.80 -11.85
CA GLY A 286 -6.91 7.24 -11.82
C GLY A 286 -8.01 7.99 -12.57
N VAL A 287 -8.27 9.24 -12.18
CA VAL A 287 -9.20 10.13 -12.88
C VAL A 287 -8.44 10.98 -13.89
N ILE A 288 -8.69 10.76 -15.18
CA ILE A 288 -8.11 11.55 -16.27
C ILE A 288 -9.25 12.23 -17.01
N ARG A 289 -9.23 13.57 -17.05
CA ARG A 289 -10.28 14.40 -17.70
C ARG A 289 -11.70 14.04 -17.22
N GLY A 290 -11.85 13.83 -15.91
CA GLY A 290 -13.13 13.53 -15.25
C GLY A 290 -13.66 12.11 -15.43
N LYS A 291 -12.88 11.20 -16.03
CA LYS A 291 -13.23 9.77 -16.15
C LYS A 291 -12.25 8.93 -15.36
N SER A 292 -12.76 8.04 -14.51
CA SER A 292 -11.95 7.01 -13.87
C SER A 292 -11.57 5.92 -14.89
N GLY A 293 -10.35 5.42 -14.77
CA GLY A 293 -9.86 4.29 -15.56
C GLY A 293 -8.67 3.62 -14.89
N ALA A 294 -8.40 2.37 -15.24
CA ALA A 294 -7.23 1.64 -14.75
C ALA A 294 -5.94 2.27 -15.30
N ILE A 295 -4.91 2.36 -14.45
CA ILE A 295 -3.60 2.95 -14.78
C ILE A 295 -2.43 2.03 -14.45
N PHE A 296 -2.57 1.20 -13.41
CA PHE A 296 -1.62 0.13 -13.09
C PHE A 296 -2.35 -1.10 -12.64
N ALA A 297 -1.73 -2.26 -12.83
CA ALA A 297 -2.24 -3.52 -12.32
C ALA A 297 -1.10 -4.47 -12.02
N ARG A 298 -1.23 -5.23 -10.93
CA ARG A 298 -0.32 -6.33 -10.61
C ARG A 298 -1.01 -7.39 -9.78
N LEU A 299 -0.56 -8.62 -9.91
CA LEU A 299 -0.90 -9.69 -8.98
C LEU A 299 0.06 -9.69 -7.80
N GLU A 300 -0.48 -9.73 -6.59
CA GLU A 300 0.22 -10.05 -5.35
C GLU A 300 0.02 -11.55 -5.08
N VAL A 301 1.03 -12.35 -5.40
CA VAL A 301 1.03 -13.80 -5.27
C VAL A 301 1.75 -14.18 -3.98
N PRO A 302 1.09 -14.79 -2.99
CA PRO A 302 1.76 -15.20 -1.75
C PRO A 302 2.92 -16.15 -2.02
N SER A 303 4.10 -15.87 -1.46
CA SER A 303 5.27 -16.75 -1.61
C SER A 303 5.05 -18.10 -0.92
N LEU A 304 5.62 -19.14 -1.54
CA LEU A 304 5.73 -20.48 -1.00
C LEU A 304 6.93 -20.61 -0.07
N ASP A 305 8.02 -19.90 -0.36
CA ASP A 305 9.30 -20.03 0.33
C ASP A 305 9.39 -19.10 1.55
N GLU A 306 8.82 -17.89 1.46
CA GLU A 306 8.87 -16.89 2.52
C GLU A 306 7.47 -16.58 3.08
N PRO A 307 7.13 -17.05 4.30
CA PRO A 307 5.89 -16.72 4.97
C PRO A 307 5.69 -15.19 5.08
N ASP A 308 4.46 -14.73 4.87
CA ASP A 308 4.06 -13.32 4.91
C ASP A 308 4.67 -12.40 3.83
N SER A 309 5.33 -12.97 2.80
CA SER A 309 5.79 -12.23 1.63
C SER A 309 4.92 -12.49 0.39
N CYS A 310 4.99 -11.60 -0.60
CA CYS A 310 4.32 -11.74 -1.88
C CYS A 310 5.29 -11.48 -3.03
N LEU A 311 5.17 -12.30 -4.07
CA LEU A 311 5.76 -12.08 -5.38
C LEU A 311 4.81 -11.25 -6.23
N PHE A 312 5.37 -10.32 -7.02
CA PHE A 312 4.55 -9.37 -7.75
C PHE A 312 4.65 -9.51 -9.26
N LEU A 313 3.54 -9.85 -9.92
CA LEU A 313 3.48 -9.99 -11.37
C LEU A 313 2.72 -8.82 -11.97
N ASP A 314 3.43 -7.94 -12.69
CA ASP A 314 2.80 -6.77 -13.31
C ASP A 314 1.91 -7.19 -14.48
N VAL A 315 0.83 -6.44 -14.71
CA VAL A 315 -0.22 -6.74 -15.69
C VAL A 315 -0.38 -5.54 -16.62
N ASP A 316 -0.33 -5.80 -17.92
CA ASP A 316 -0.65 -4.79 -18.92
C ASP A 316 -2.12 -4.39 -18.81
N VAL A 317 -2.37 -3.12 -18.49
CA VAL A 317 -3.71 -2.61 -18.24
C VAL A 317 -4.60 -2.66 -19.48
N SER A 318 -4.02 -2.50 -20.68
CA SER A 318 -4.79 -2.45 -21.92
C SER A 318 -5.37 -3.81 -22.32
N SER A 319 -4.65 -4.88 -22.02
CA SER A 319 -4.98 -6.25 -22.46
C SER A 319 -5.32 -7.20 -21.31
N GLY A 320 -5.00 -6.85 -20.06
CA GLY A 320 -5.11 -7.75 -18.91
C GLY A 320 -4.08 -8.89 -18.92
N ARG A 321 -3.01 -8.77 -19.71
CA ARG A 321 -1.97 -9.81 -19.82
C ARG A 321 -0.88 -9.60 -18.80
N ILE A 322 -0.47 -10.69 -18.16
CA ILE A 322 0.67 -10.70 -17.24
C ILE A 322 1.94 -10.43 -18.05
N LEU A 323 2.75 -9.48 -17.60
CA LEU A 323 4.02 -9.15 -18.25
C LEU A 323 5.03 -10.29 -18.07
N ARG A 324 6.02 -10.36 -18.96
CA ARG A 324 7.09 -11.37 -18.94
C ARG A 324 8.37 -10.88 -18.26
N GLU A 325 8.36 -9.65 -17.79
CA GLU A 325 9.53 -8.97 -17.22
C GLU A 325 9.46 -9.05 -15.69
N GLY A 326 10.63 -9.12 -15.04
CA GLY A 326 10.78 -9.01 -13.60
C GLY A 326 12.10 -9.62 -13.10
N ASP A 327 12.18 -9.97 -11.81
CA ASP A 327 13.43 -10.43 -11.19
C ASP A 327 13.75 -11.89 -11.54
N GLU A 328 14.58 -12.10 -12.55
CA GLU A 328 15.05 -13.43 -12.95
C GLU A 328 16.03 -14.07 -11.93
N SER A 329 16.52 -13.31 -10.94
CA SER A 329 17.43 -13.86 -9.92
C SER A 329 16.71 -14.58 -8.79
N ASP A 330 15.41 -14.34 -8.62
CA ASP A 330 14.54 -15.12 -7.75
C ASP A 330 13.95 -16.32 -8.53
N ALA A 331 14.25 -17.53 -8.06
CA ALA A 331 13.84 -18.77 -8.75
C ALA A 331 12.32 -19.02 -8.69
N GLU A 332 11.65 -18.64 -7.59
CA GLU A 332 10.21 -18.75 -7.43
C GLU A 332 9.53 -17.78 -8.40
N TYR A 333 9.99 -16.53 -8.42
CA TYR A 333 9.53 -15.49 -9.34
C TYR A 333 9.70 -15.89 -10.81
N ALA A 334 10.91 -16.31 -11.21
CA ALA A 334 11.21 -16.72 -12.57
C ALA A 334 10.33 -17.90 -13.03
N ASN A 335 10.02 -18.83 -12.12
CA ASN A 335 9.11 -19.93 -12.40
C ASN A 335 7.66 -19.44 -12.63
N LEU A 336 7.18 -18.49 -11.84
CA LEU A 336 5.86 -17.89 -12.03
C LEU A 336 5.74 -17.16 -13.37
N ILE A 337 6.71 -16.31 -13.71
CA ILE A 337 6.76 -15.63 -15.00
C ILE A 337 6.76 -16.62 -16.16
N ARG A 338 7.55 -17.71 -16.08
CA ARG A 338 7.54 -18.76 -17.11
C ARG A 338 6.18 -19.43 -17.26
N LYS A 339 5.45 -19.66 -16.16
CA LYS A 339 4.14 -20.32 -16.17
C LYS A 339 3.00 -19.40 -16.62
N ALA A 340 3.06 -18.12 -16.28
CA ALA A 340 1.94 -17.20 -16.39
C ALA A 340 2.15 -16.03 -17.35
N GLY A 341 3.40 -15.65 -17.64
CA GLY A 341 3.75 -14.51 -18.48
C GLY A 341 3.15 -14.59 -19.90
N GLY A 342 2.44 -13.53 -20.28
CA GLY A 342 1.71 -13.39 -21.54
C GLY A 342 0.28 -13.95 -21.53
N LYS A 343 -0.13 -14.67 -20.46
CA LYS A 343 -1.52 -15.09 -20.29
C LYS A 343 -2.39 -13.90 -19.88
N GLU A 344 -3.60 -13.87 -20.40
CA GLU A 344 -4.63 -12.92 -20.01
C GLU A 344 -5.28 -13.36 -18.71
N LEU A 345 -5.51 -12.42 -17.79
CA LEU A 345 -6.18 -12.70 -16.53
C LEU A 345 -7.67 -12.93 -16.75
N ARG A 346 -8.17 -14.02 -16.18
CA ARG A 346 -9.60 -14.31 -16.16
C ARG A 346 -10.35 -13.19 -15.42
N PHE A 347 -11.52 -12.82 -15.92
CA PHE A 347 -12.35 -11.73 -15.39
C PHE A 347 -11.68 -10.35 -15.40
N TRP A 348 -10.66 -10.12 -16.24
CA TRP A 348 -9.97 -8.82 -16.32
C TRP A 348 -10.94 -7.65 -16.52
N LYS A 349 -11.86 -7.78 -17.49
CA LYS A 349 -12.86 -6.73 -17.78
C LYS A 349 -13.78 -6.47 -16.58
N ASP A 350 -14.22 -7.52 -15.89
CA ASP A 350 -15.07 -7.39 -14.70
C ASP A 350 -14.32 -6.71 -13.56
N ALA A 351 -13.04 -7.05 -13.36
CA ALA A 351 -12.19 -6.40 -12.36
C ALA A 351 -12.02 -4.89 -12.64
N VAL A 352 -11.80 -4.51 -13.90
CA VAL A 352 -11.72 -3.11 -14.31
C VAL A 352 -13.06 -2.39 -14.12
N ASP A 353 -14.18 -3.03 -14.47
CA ASP A 353 -15.53 -2.45 -14.30
C ASP A 353 -15.83 -2.16 -12.83
N ILE A 354 -15.67 -3.15 -11.93
CA ILE A 354 -15.97 -2.96 -10.51
C ILE A 354 -15.09 -1.88 -9.88
N ALA A 355 -13.81 -1.81 -10.24
CA ALA A 355 -12.89 -0.80 -9.72
C ALA A 355 -13.23 0.60 -10.22
N THR A 356 -13.55 0.73 -11.51
CA THR A 356 -13.91 2.01 -12.13
C THR A 356 -15.22 2.55 -11.56
N ARG A 357 -16.22 1.67 -11.37
CA ARG A 357 -17.50 2.00 -10.73
C ARG A 357 -17.33 2.33 -9.25
N ALA A 358 -16.48 1.60 -8.52
CA ALA A 358 -16.18 1.89 -7.13
C ALA A 358 -15.54 3.28 -6.98
N HIS A 359 -14.54 3.59 -7.82
CA HIS A 359 -13.87 4.90 -7.83
C HIS A 359 -14.85 6.05 -8.11
N ALA A 360 -15.85 5.85 -8.98
CA ALA A 360 -16.84 6.88 -9.24
C ALA A 360 -17.61 7.37 -7.98
N SER A 361 -17.62 6.57 -6.89
CA SER A 361 -18.23 6.98 -5.61
C SER A 361 -17.31 7.81 -4.68
N PHE A 362 -16.04 7.97 -5.08
CA PHE A 362 -14.96 8.68 -4.39
C PHE A 362 -14.32 9.75 -5.30
N SER A 363 -15.16 10.64 -5.84
CA SER A 363 -14.73 11.68 -6.80
C SER A 363 -13.75 12.72 -6.24
N ASP A 364 -13.54 12.74 -4.93
CA ASP A 364 -12.56 13.58 -4.25
C ASP A 364 -11.15 12.96 -4.23
N LEU A 365 -10.99 11.71 -4.66
CA LEU A 365 -9.70 11.04 -4.83
C LEU A 365 -9.28 11.03 -6.30
N SER A 366 -8.02 11.37 -6.57
CA SER A 366 -7.50 11.34 -7.94
C SER A 366 -7.05 9.94 -8.36
N SER A 367 -6.62 9.12 -7.40
CA SER A 367 -6.19 7.74 -7.63
C SER A 367 -6.53 6.84 -6.45
N ILE A 368 -6.89 5.59 -6.71
CA ILE A 368 -7.18 4.57 -5.68
C ILE A 368 -6.59 3.23 -6.12
N GLY A 369 -5.92 2.53 -5.20
CA GLY A 369 -5.50 1.14 -5.38
C GLY A 369 -6.54 0.17 -4.83
N TRP A 370 -7.12 -0.65 -5.69
CA TRP A 370 -8.15 -1.63 -5.35
C TRP A 370 -7.55 -3.02 -5.19
N ASP A 371 -7.90 -3.69 -4.10
CA ASP A 371 -7.58 -5.11 -3.91
C ASP A 371 -8.76 -5.95 -4.36
N ILE A 372 -8.54 -6.81 -5.35
CA ILE A 372 -9.59 -7.60 -6.00
C ILE A 372 -9.21 -9.08 -5.96
N ALA A 373 -10.14 -9.92 -5.49
CA ALA A 373 -10.03 -11.38 -5.61
C ALA A 373 -10.82 -11.87 -6.82
N MET A 374 -10.26 -12.85 -7.52
CA MET A 374 -10.94 -13.59 -8.58
C MET A 374 -11.33 -14.96 -8.05
N THR A 375 -12.61 -15.17 -7.76
CA THR A 375 -13.11 -16.37 -7.08
C THR A 375 -13.92 -17.25 -8.05
N PRO A 376 -14.30 -18.49 -7.65
CA PRO A 376 -15.22 -19.32 -8.44
C PRO A 376 -16.55 -18.63 -8.77
N SER A 377 -17.01 -17.70 -7.94
CA SER A 377 -18.27 -16.95 -8.11
C SER A 377 -18.07 -15.55 -8.71
N GLY A 378 -16.93 -15.31 -9.36
CA GLY A 378 -16.59 -14.07 -10.04
C GLY A 378 -15.65 -13.16 -9.23
N VAL A 379 -15.51 -11.91 -9.66
CA VAL A 379 -14.66 -10.93 -8.97
C VAL A 379 -15.28 -10.46 -7.65
N ARG A 380 -14.44 -10.21 -6.65
CA ARG A 380 -14.82 -9.63 -5.35
C ARG A 380 -13.86 -8.51 -4.98
N LEU A 381 -14.41 -7.32 -4.72
CA LEU A 381 -13.67 -6.20 -4.19
C LEU A 381 -13.38 -6.41 -2.70
N LEU A 382 -12.12 -6.41 -2.31
CA LEU A 382 -11.68 -6.67 -0.94
C LEU A 382 -11.58 -5.39 -0.12
N GLU A 383 -10.90 -4.38 -0.67
CA GLU A 383 -10.73 -3.05 -0.09
C GLU A 383 -10.25 -2.02 -1.13
N GLY A 384 -10.37 -0.74 -0.78
CA GLY A 384 -9.79 0.39 -1.51
C GLY A 384 -8.73 1.08 -0.67
N ASN A 385 -7.60 1.40 -1.31
CA ASN A 385 -6.43 2.01 -0.68
C ASN A 385 -6.20 3.42 -1.23
N PHE A 386 -6.38 4.42 -0.37
CA PHE A 386 -6.06 5.82 -0.68
C PHE A 386 -4.55 6.01 -0.92
N CYS A 387 -3.72 5.51 -0.01
CA CYS A 387 -2.28 5.41 -0.19
C CYS A 387 -1.95 3.98 -0.64
N TRP A 388 -1.77 3.79 -1.94
CA TRP A 388 -1.71 2.45 -2.54
C TRP A 388 -0.31 1.88 -2.74
N GLY A 389 0.73 2.55 -2.23
CA GLY A 389 2.11 2.07 -2.30
C GLY A 389 2.70 2.20 -3.71
N VAL A 390 2.87 3.44 -4.18
CA VAL A 390 3.38 3.72 -5.54
C VAL A 390 4.73 3.08 -5.83
N ASP A 391 5.58 2.99 -4.81
CA ASP A 391 6.87 2.33 -4.82
C ASP A 391 6.82 0.90 -5.35
N ALA A 392 5.82 0.12 -4.93
CA ALA A 392 5.66 -1.27 -5.35
C ALA A 392 5.54 -1.41 -6.87
N HIS A 393 4.93 -0.42 -7.53
CA HIS A 393 4.75 -0.38 -8.98
C HIS A 393 5.96 0.18 -9.74
N GLN A 394 6.99 0.68 -9.04
CA GLN A 394 8.17 1.30 -9.64
C GLN A 394 9.43 0.43 -9.59
N TYR A 395 9.46 -0.63 -8.77
CA TYR A 395 10.63 -1.50 -8.62
C TYR A 395 11.12 -2.07 -9.96
N TYR A 396 10.20 -2.51 -10.83
CA TYR A 396 10.52 -3.07 -12.16
C TYR A 396 9.96 -2.23 -13.31
N GLY A 397 8.78 -1.63 -13.15
CA GLY A 397 8.10 -0.83 -14.17
C GLY A 397 8.74 0.53 -14.48
N GLY A 398 9.73 0.96 -13.69
CA GLY A 398 10.39 2.26 -13.84
C GLY A 398 9.62 3.41 -13.19
N PRO A 399 9.93 4.67 -13.54
CA PRO A 399 9.36 5.84 -12.89
C PRO A 399 7.85 5.98 -13.13
N ALA A 400 7.04 6.08 -12.06
CA ALA A 400 5.59 6.15 -12.20
C ALA A 400 5.13 7.41 -12.96
N LEU A 401 5.87 8.52 -12.86
CA LEU A 401 5.53 9.77 -13.58
C LEU A 401 5.96 9.75 -15.05
N ALA A 402 6.62 8.71 -15.54
CA ALA A 402 6.80 8.48 -16.97
C ALA A 402 5.61 7.74 -17.61
N THR A 403 4.54 7.50 -16.86
CA THR A 403 3.34 6.77 -17.30
C THR A 403 2.11 7.68 -17.35
N ALA A 404 0.95 7.11 -17.69
CA ALA A 404 -0.34 7.80 -17.64
C ALA A 404 -0.70 8.38 -16.26
N LEU A 405 -0.06 7.92 -15.18
CA LEU A 405 -0.23 8.48 -13.84
C LEU A 405 0.05 9.99 -13.80
N ILE A 406 0.99 10.49 -14.62
CA ILE A 406 1.34 11.91 -14.62
C ILE A 406 0.14 12.80 -15.00
N ASP A 407 -0.79 12.29 -15.80
CA ASP A 407 -2.00 13.01 -16.26
C ASP A 407 -3.16 12.91 -15.27
N VAL A 408 -3.09 12.00 -14.30
CA VAL A 408 -4.04 11.90 -13.18
C VAL A 408 -3.89 13.10 -12.23
N TYR A 409 -2.69 13.68 -12.18
CA TYR A 409 -2.31 14.69 -11.18
C TYR A 409 -2.21 16.11 -11.73
N ASP A 410 -2.66 16.34 -12.97
CA ASP A 410 -2.64 17.66 -13.62
C ASP A 410 -3.42 18.73 -12.84
#